data_AF-A0A9E1Q3Y8-F1
#
_entry.id   AF-A0A9E1Q3Y8-F1
#
_cell.length_a   1.000
_cell.length_b   1.000
_cell.length_c   1.000
_cell.angle_alpha   90.00
_cell.angle_beta   90.00
_cell.angle_gamma   90.00
#
_symmetry.space_group_name_H-M   'P 1'
#
loop_
_entity.id
_entity.type
_entity.pdbx_description
1 polymer ?
#
loop_
_entity_poly.entity_id
_entity_poly.type
_entity_poly.pdbx_seq_one_letter_code
_entity_poly.pdbx_strand_id
1 'polypeptide(L)'
;MTVDISTHDAEDDPRNADLKLYVNGAIVHRNDAKVSVYDSGFLLGDGVWEGLRLYNGQWAFLSEHMDRLFEAAKAIDLDIGATRAELAAALNDTAAANDMT
;
A
#
# COMPACT_ATOMS: atom_id res chain seq x y z
N MET A 1 5.39 29.30 21.41
CA MET A 1 5.56 27.83 21.57
C MET A 1 6.08 27.33 20.24
N THR A 2 7.30 26.81 20.19
CA THR A 2 7.80 26.12 19.01
C THR A 2 7.02 24.82 18.89
N VAL A 3 6.33 24.62 17.77
CA VAL A 3 5.70 23.34 17.46
C VAL A 3 6.84 22.35 17.27
N ASP A 4 6.87 21.31 18.10
CA ASP A 4 7.85 20.23 17.98
C ASP A 4 7.37 19.36 16.82
N ILE A 5 7.95 19.55 15.64
CA ILE A 5 7.57 18.83 14.42
C ILE A 5 8.57 17.67 14.27
N SER A 6 8.06 16.44 14.33
CA SER A 6 8.80 15.22 14.05
C SER A 6 9.04 15.07 12.54
N THR A 7 10.11 14.37 12.16
CA THR A 7 10.40 14.04 10.75
C THR A 7 9.30 13.20 10.09
N HIS A 8 8.42 12.57 10.88
CA HIS A 8 7.31 11.75 10.40
C HIS A 8 5.95 12.43 10.50
N ASP A 9 5.90 13.69 10.95
CA ASP A 9 4.65 14.44 10.97
C ASP A 9 4.22 14.81 9.55
N ALA A 10 2.93 14.65 9.27
CA ALA A 10 2.30 15.10 8.04
C ALA A 10 1.18 16.08 8.39
N GLU A 11 0.92 17.03 7.48
CA GLU A 11 -0.26 17.89 7.61
C GLU A 11 -1.52 17.03 7.57
N ASP A 12 -2.46 17.30 8.48
CA ASP A 12 -3.75 16.61 8.48
C ASP A 12 -4.55 17.00 7.25
N ASP A 13 -5.05 15.99 6.54
CA ASP A 13 -5.88 16.16 5.37
C ASP A 13 -7.23 15.50 5.62
N PRO A 14 -8.33 16.27 5.68
CA PRO A 14 -9.65 15.72 5.99
C PRO A 14 -10.13 14.70 4.96
N ARG A 15 -9.59 14.71 3.73
CA ARG A 15 -9.89 13.69 2.72
C ARG A 15 -9.44 12.30 3.14
N ASN A 16 -8.47 12.22 4.06
CA ASN A 16 -7.95 10.95 4.58
C ASN A 16 -8.82 10.36 5.69
N ALA A 17 -9.90 11.02 6.12
CA ALA A 17 -10.71 10.55 7.25
C ALA A 17 -11.39 9.19 6.97
N ASP A 18 -11.90 9.01 5.75
CA ASP A 18 -12.78 7.89 5.40
C ASP A 18 -12.17 6.89 4.39
N LEU A 19 -10.85 6.93 4.20
CA LEU A 19 -10.15 6.09 3.23
C LEU A 19 -10.48 4.60 3.39
N LYS A 20 -10.62 3.92 2.25
CA LYS A 20 -10.74 2.48 2.16
C LYS A 20 -9.39 1.88 1.78
N LEU A 21 -8.89 0.96 2.58
CA LEU A 21 -7.57 0.35 2.43
C LEU A 21 -7.71 -1.15 2.21
N TYR A 22 -6.95 -1.71 1.25
CA TYR A 22 -6.87 -3.15 1.07
C TYR A 22 -5.83 -3.74 2.02
N VAL A 23 -6.28 -4.66 2.88
CA VAL A 23 -5.43 -5.35 3.86
C VAL A 23 -5.81 -6.83 3.84
N ASN A 24 -4.84 -7.70 3.54
CA ASN A 24 -4.98 -9.16 3.58
C ASN A 24 -6.24 -9.71 2.88
N GLY A 25 -6.53 -9.23 1.67
CA GLY A 25 -7.68 -9.73 0.88
C GLY A 25 -8.99 -8.95 1.07
N ALA A 26 -9.03 -7.95 1.95
CA ALA A 26 -10.25 -7.20 2.26
C ALA A 26 -10.04 -5.70 2.16
N ILE A 27 -11.02 -5.00 1.58
CA ILE A 27 -11.10 -3.54 1.63
C ILE A 27 -11.81 -3.14 2.94
N VAL A 28 -11.14 -2.37 3.78
CA VAL A 28 -11.61 -1.94 5.10
C VAL A 28 -11.49 -0.43 5.26
N HIS A 29 -12.25 0.15 6.18
CA HIS A 29 -12.07 1.56 6.56
C HIS A 29 -10.72 1.77 7.25
N ARG A 30 -10.09 2.96 7.15
CA ARG A 30 -8.74 3.19 7.71
C ARG A 30 -8.62 2.84 9.19
N ASN A 31 -9.68 3.08 9.98
CA ASN A 31 -9.70 2.77 11.41
C ASN A 31 -9.68 1.25 11.69
N ASP A 32 -10.02 0.44 10.69
CA ASP A 32 -10.03 -1.01 10.74
C ASP A 32 -8.86 -1.65 9.99
N ALA A 33 -7.99 -0.86 9.37
CA ALA A 33 -6.77 -1.36 8.72
C ALA A 33 -5.73 -1.72 9.79
N LYS A 34 -5.44 -3.01 9.94
CA LYS A 34 -4.59 -3.55 11.00
C LYS A 34 -3.69 -4.64 10.44
N VAL A 35 -2.44 -4.63 10.90
CA VAL A 35 -1.49 -5.74 10.75
C VAL A 35 -1.15 -6.27 12.14
N SER A 36 -0.66 -7.51 12.20
CA SER A 36 -0.19 -8.08 13.47
C SER A 36 1.05 -7.33 13.95
N VAL A 37 1.16 -7.07 15.25
CA VAL A 37 2.42 -6.57 15.84
C VAL A 37 3.54 -7.61 15.79
N TYR A 38 3.22 -8.86 15.49
CA TYR A 38 4.17 -9.96 15.28
C TYR A 38 4.47 -10.20 13.80
N ASP A 39 3.95 -9.37 12.89
CA ASP A 39 4.32 -9.42 11.48
C ASP A 39 5.82 -9.12 11.31
N SER A 40 6.52 -9.91 10.50
CA SER A 40 7.97 -9.75 10.28
C SER A 40 8.30 -8.41 9.60
N GLY A 41 7.41 -7.92 8.75
CA GLY A 41 7.51 -6.60 8.14
C GLY A 41 7.44 -5.48 9.17
N PHE A 42 6.68 -5.66 10.25
CA PHE A 42 6.63 -4.70 11.35
C PHE A 42 7.80 -4.84 12.32
N LEU A 43 8.12 -6.06 12.76
CA LEU A 43 9.14 -6.31 13.78
C LEU A 43 10.57 -6.05 13.28
N LEU A 44 10.85 -6.43 12.04
CA LEU A 44 12.21 -6.49 11.50
C LEU A 44 12.39 -5.61 10.25
N GLY A 45 11.30 -5.07 9.70
CA GLY A 45 11.33 -4.47 8.36
C GLY A 45 11.53 -5.50 7.25
N ASP A 46 11.21 -6.77 7.52
CA ASP A 46 11.40 -7.88 6.58
C ASP A 46 10.26 -7.92 5.55
N GLY A 47 10.42 -7.16 4.47
CA GLY A 47 9.46 -7.08 3.39
C GLY A 47 9.93 -6.20 2.23
N VAL A 48 9.13 -6.18 1.17
CA VAL A 48 9.35 -5.35 -0.03
C VAL A 48 8.12 -4.50 -0.31
N TRP A 49 8.30 -3.33 -0.91
CA TRP A 49 7.21 -2.42 -1.21
C TRP A 49 7.50 -1.61 -2.47
N GLU A 50 6.45 -1.06 -3.06
CA GLU A 50 6.50 -0.17 -4.21
C GLU A 50 5.63 1.07 -3.96
N GLY A 51 6.16 2.25 -4.29
CA GLY A 51 5.39 3.48 -4.34
C GLY A 51 4.86 3.71 -5.75
N LEU A 52 3.55 3.67 -5.94
CA LEU A 52 2.92 3.92 -7.24
C LEU A 52 2.22 5.28 -7.26
N ARG A 53 2.10 5.85 -8.47
CA ARG A 53 1.29 7.05 -8.71
C ARG A 53 0.08 6.71 -9.56
N LEU A 54 -1.06 7.25 -9.16
CA LEU A 54 -2.32 7.19 -9.90
C LEU A 54 -2.58 8.57 -10.52
N TYR A 55 -2.75 8.61 -11.83
CA TYR A 55 -3.11 9.83 -12.57
C TYR A 55 -4.37 9.57 -13.37
N ASN A 56 -5.45 10.29 -13.08
CA ASN A 56 -6.72 10.20 -13.80
C ASN A 56 -7.16 8.73 -14.00
N GLY A 57 -7.16 7.94 -12.92
CA GLY A 57 -7.53 6.52 -12.98
C GLY A 57 -6.50 5.56 -13.55
N GLN A 58 -5.32 6.03 -13.95
CA GLN A 58 -4.27 5.21 -14.57
C GLN A 58 -3.03 5.12 -13.69
N TRP A 59 -2.60 3.88 -13.40
CA TRP A 59 -1.36 3.61 -12.67
C TRP A 59 -0.15 3.86 -13.57
N ALA A 60 0.71 4.80 -13.17
CA ALA A 60 1.94 5.08 -13.90
C ALA A 60 2.93 3.92 -13.78
N PHE A 61 3.43 3.42 -14.91
CA PHE A 61 4.49 2.40 -14.99
C PHE A 61 4.18 1.10 -14.20
N LEU A 62 2.91 0.69 -14.16
CA LEU A 62 2.45 -0.42 -13.34
C LEU A 62 3.23 -1.72 -13.61
N SER A 63 3.50 -2.03 -14.88
CA SER A 63 4.24 -3.23 -15.28
C SER A 63 5.67 -3.22 -14.72
N GLU A 64 6.36 -2.07 -14.84
CA GLU A 64 7.73 -1.89 -14.35
C GLU A 64 7.81 -1.93 -12.81
N HIS A 65 6.80 -1.39 -12.12
CA HIS A 65 6.68 -1.51 -10.67
C HIS A 65 6.44 -2.97 -10.24
N MET A 66 5.57 -3.69 -10.95
CA MET A 66 5.33 -5.12 -10.67
C MET A 66 6.59 -5.95 -10.93
N ASP A 67 7.34 -5.67 -11.99
CA ASP A 67 8.62 -6.34 -12.25
C ASP A 67 9.58 -6.17 -11.08
N ARG A 68 9.76 -4.94 -10.61
CA ARG A 68 10.65 -4.66 -9.48
C ARG A 68 10.15 -5.30 -8.18
N LEU A 69 8.85 -5.28 -7.90
CA LEU A 69 8.27 -5.89 -6.70
C LEU A 69 8.53 -7.40 -6.65
N PHE A 70 8.26 -8.12 -7.74
CA PHE A 70 8.43 -9.58 -7.79
C PHE A 70 9.91 -9.98 -7.80
N GLU A 71 10.78 -9.24 -8.49
CA GLU A 71 12.23 -9.50 -8.41
C GLU A 71 12.79 -9.22 -7.00
N ALA A 72 12.32 -8.17 -6.33
CA ALA A 72 12.72 -7.87 -4.95
C ALA A 72 12.23 -8.95 -3.96
N ALA A 73 10.97 -9.39 -4.07
CA ALA A 73 10.44 -10.47 -3.25
C ALA A 73 11.24 -11.77 -3.44
N LYS A 74 11.56 -12.12 -4.69
CA LYS A 74 12.40 -13.27 -5.02
C LYS A 74 13.82 -13.15 -4.43
N ALA A 75 14.40 -11.95 -4.41
CA ALA A 75 15.75 -11.74 -3.88
C ALA A 75 15.86 -12.02 -2.36
N ILE A 76 14.74 -11.92 -1.63
CA ILE A 76 14.65 -12.22 -0.20
C ILE A 76 13.92 -13.53 0.10
N ASP A 77 13.66 -14.35 -0.92
CA ASP A 77 12.91 -15.62 -0.81
C ASP A 77 11.50 -15.46 -0.19
N LEU A 78 10.82 -14.33 -0.50
CA LEU A 78 9.47 -14.04 -0.06
C LEU A 78 8.44 -14.47 -1.12
N ASP A 79 7.48 -15.29 -0.71
CA ASP A 79 6.27 -15.58 -1.50
C ASP A 79 5.21 -14.52 -1.24
N ILE A 80 4.82 -13.79 -2.29
CA ILE A 80 3.78 -12.76 -2.21
C ILE A 80 2.38 -13.38 -2.02
N GLY A 81 2.20 -14.65 -2.41
CA GLY A 81 0.91 -15.34 -2.31
C GLY A 81 -0.16 -14.82 -3.28
N ALA A 82 0.24 -14.03 -4.28
CA ALA A 82 -0.63 -13.48 -5.32
C ALA A 82 0.12 -13.31 -6.64
N THR A 83 -0.60 -13.43 -7.74
CA THR A 83 -0.11 -13.13 -9.08
C THR A 83 -0.09 -11.63 -9.35
N ARG A 84 0.68 -11.21 -10.36
CA ARG A 84 0.70 -9.82 -10.85
C ARG A 84 -0.70 -9.31 -11.23
N ALA A 85 -1.52 -10.18 -11.82
CA ALA A 85 -2.88 -9.84 -12.21
C ALA A 85 -3.79 -9.63 -11.00
N GLU A 86 -3.67 -10.48 -9.98
CA GLU A 86 -4.44 -10.34 -8.72
C GLU A 86 -4.04 -9.08 -7.95
N LEU A 87 -2.75 -8.73 -7.89
CA LEU A 87 -2.30 -7.47 -7.28
C LEU A 87 -2.79 -6.25 -8.07
N ALA A 88 -2.73 -6.29 -9.40
CA ALA A 88 -3.26 -5.21 -10.24
C ALA A 88 -4.79 -5.05 -10.04
N ALA A 89 -5.52 -6.15 -9.90
CA ALA A 89 -6.94 -6.12 -9.57
C ALA A 89 -7.17 -5.50 -8.18
N ALA A 90 -6.43 -5.91 -7.15
CA ALA A 90 -6.52 -5.34 -5.82
C ALA A 90 -6.25 -3.82 -5.79
N LEU A 91 -5.26 -3.34 -6.57
CA LEU A 91 -5.01 -1.91 -6.75
C LEU A 91 -6.22 -1.20 -7.36
N ASN A 92 -6.77 -1.73 -8.45
CA ASN A 92 -7.92 -1.14 -9.13
C ASN A 92 -9.18 -1.13 -8.24
N ASP A 93 -9.45 -2.23 -7.53
CA ASP A 93 -10.58 -2.34 -6.60
C ASP A 93 -10.44 -1.34 -5.45
N THR A 94 -9.21 -1.14 -4.96
CA THR A 94 -8.93 -0.14 -3.91
C THR A 94 -9.14 1.29 -4.42
N ALA A 95 -8.68 1.61 -5.63
CA ALA A 95 -8.91 2.92 -6.24
C ALA A 95 -10.41 3.18 -6.46
N ALA A 96 -11.14 2.18 -6.97
CA ALA A 96 -12.58 2.26 -7.17
C ALA A 96 -13.34 2.45 -5.84
N ALA A 97 -12.93 1.76 -4.77
CA ALA A 97 -13.53 1.92 -3.44
C ALA A 97 -13.32 3.31 -2.81
N ASN A 98 -12.40 4.11 -3.36
CA ASN A 98 -12.15 5.50 -2.95
C ASN A 98 -12.58 6.52 -4.02
N ASP A 99 -13.36 6.11 -5.03
CA ASP A 99 -13.83 6.98 -6.12
C ASP A 99 -12.67 7.64 -6.92
N MET A 100 -11.53 6.93 -7.06
CA MET A 100 -10.32 7.42 -7.75
C MET A 100 -10.13 6.83 -9.16
N THR A 101 -11.24 6.59 -9.88
CA THR A 101 -11.24 6.00 -11.24
C THR A 101 -10.96 6.99 -12.36
#